data_AF-A0A3M6A7C7-F1
#
_entry.id   AF-A0A3M6A7C7-F1
#
_cell.length_a   1.000
_cell.length_b   1.000
_cell.length_c   1.000
_cell.angle_alpha   90.00
_cell.angle_beta   90.00
_cell.angle_gamma   90.00
#
_symmetry.space_group_name_H-M   'P 1'
#
loop_
_entity.id
_entity.type
_entity.pdbx_description
1 polymer ?
#
loop_
_entity_poly.entity_id
_entity_poly.type
_entity_poly.pdbx_seq_one_letter_code
_entity_poly.pdbx_strand_id
1 'polypeptide(L)'
;SQQLEQFYSQKLADYWSIATSDGETKGHQFVAEQIECMKSECAVQIALEKMTTGHYSLLSAALAACAPDPDGNTAELQPHSVYGLSASAGDSPPLSLYGAFVIARRLRDEPVQIDQEELEDVLLFTPHDGLEAFASLTQMNEALARRGAEPDYRRRLLADSEADQPVQAAPDSNILQWQYTLLEGNFLSLLHTRQITRQQSMFAQAVQLARTQRMDAVCFEQSIVQLLGSEVYFDHHWRLDRLDNDLVESQMPAWWKTMKQSQRIEWHEPPRV
;
A
#
# COMPACT_ATOMS: atom_id res chain seq x y z
N SER A 1 -17.03 17.68 -23.12
CA SER A 1 -17.12 16.91 -21.85
C SER A 1 -15.85 16.10 -21.58
N GLN A 2 -15.37 15.26 -22.51
CA GLN A 2 -14.10 14.48 -22.41
C GLN A 2 -12.84 15.27 -22.01
N GLN A 3 -12.85 16.60 -22.12
CA GLN A 3 -11.72 17.46 -21.80
C GLN A 3 -11.30 17.41 -20.33
N LEU A 4 -12.23 17.26 -19.36
CA LEU A 4 -11.87 17.30 -17.94
C LEU A 4 -11.09 16.05 -17.51
N GLU A 5 -11.50 14.88 -17.97
CA GLU A 5 -10.83 13.60 -17.71
C GLU A 5 -9.43 13.59 -18.32
N GLN A 6 -9.32 13.96 -19.59
CA GLN A 6 -8.04 14.07 -20.29
C GLN A 6 -7.12 15.12 -19.65
N PHE A 7 -7.67 16.28 -19.27
CA PHE A 7 -6.91 17.33 -18.61
C PHE A 7 -6.37 16.87 -17.25
N TYR A 8 -7.20 16.20 -16.43
CA TYR A 8 -6.75 15.65 -15.16
C TYR A 8 -5.66 14.61 -15.34
N SER A 9 -5.86 13.63 -16.24
CA SER A 9 -4.85 12.60 -16.50
C SER A 9 -3.53 13.18 -16.95
N GLN A 10 -3.56 14.19 -17.85
CA GLN A 10 -2.37 14.90 -18.27
C GLN A 10 -1.71 15.65 -17.11
N LYS A 11 -2.48 16.38 -16.29
CA LYS A 11 -1.92 17.13 -15.16
C LYS A 11 -1.30 16.22 -14.11
N LEU A 12 -1.88 15.06 -13.86
CA LEU A 12 -1.31 14.08 -12.94
C LEU A 12 -0.01 13.47 -13.51
N ALA A 13 0.02 13.14 -14.80
CA ALA A 13 1.24 12.65 -15.46
C ALA A 13 2.35 13.71 -15.49
N ASP A 14 1.99 14.97 -15.79
CA ASP A 14 2.90 16.11 -15.74
C ASP A 14 3.47 16.25 -14.33
N TYR A 15 2.63 16.19 -13.29
CA TYR A 15 3.07 16.31 -11.90
C TYR A 15 4.17 15.30 -11.54
N TRP A 16 3.99 14.03 -11.87
CA TRP A 16 4.95 12.98 -11.55
C TRP A 16 6.21 12.99 -12.42
N SER A 17 6.16 13.66 -13.57
CA SER A 17 7.30 13.81 -14.49
C SER A 17 8.09 15.12 -14.29
N ILE A 18 7.65 16.02 -13.40
CA ILE A 18 8.40 17.25 -13.05
C ILE A 18 9.81 16.87 -12.59
N ALA A 19 10.80 17.46 -13.27
CA ALA A 19 12.19 17.38 -12.85
C ALA A 19 12.39 18.16 -11.54
N THR A 20 13.16 17.55 -10.66
CA THR A 20 13.48 18.04 -9.32
C THR A 20 14.82 18.79 -9.37
N SER A 21 15.24 19.38 -8.25
CA SER A 21 16.52 20.10 -8.17
C SER A 21 17.72 19.25 -8.56
N ASP A 22 17.60 17.93 -8.38
CA ASP A 22 18.68 16.97 -8.55
C ASP A 22 18.64 16.31 -9.94
N GLY A 23 17.74 16.74 -10.82
CA GLY A 23 17.59 16.25 -12.20
C GLY A 23 16.73 14.98 -12.33
N GLU A 24 16.35 14.34 -11.22
CA GLU A 24 15.39 13.23 -11.20
C GLU A 24 13.94 13.70 -11.30
N THR A 25 13.01 12.79 -11.61
CA THR A 25 11.57 13.11 -11.61
C THR A 25 10.99 13.05 -10.20
N LYS A 26 9.89 13.77 -9.94
CA LYS A 26 9.12 13.63 -8.69
C LYS A 26 8.74 12.19 -8.38
N GLY A 27 8.40 11.40 -9.41
CA GLY A 27 8.11 9.98 -9.24
C GLY A 27 9.31 9.16 -8.75
N HIS A 28 10.54 9.49 -9.16
CA HIS A 28 11.75 8.85 -8.64
C HIS A 28 11.98 9.21 -7.17
N GLN A 29 11.90 10.49 -6.82
CA GLN A 29 12.03 10.93 -5.43
C GLN A 29 11.01 10.25 -4.52
N PHE A 30 9.76 10.14 -4.98
CA PHE A 30 8.70 9.42 -4.27
C PHE A 30 9.07 7.96 -3.99
N VAL A 31 9.60 7.24 -4.97
CA VAL A 31 10.05 5.84 -4.79
C VAL A 31 11.24 5.76 -3.83
N ALA A 32 12.20 6.68 -3.93
CA ALA A 32 13.34 6.73 -3.02
C ALA A 32 12.89 6.99 -1.56
N GLU A 33 11.99 7.94 -1.36
CA GLU A 33 11.36 8.20 -0.05
C GLU A 33 10.60 6.96 0.46
N GLN A 34 9.86 6.26 -0.41
CA GLN A 34 9.16 5.03 -0.05
C GLN A 34 10.12 3.95 0.47
N ILE A 35 11.26 3.75 -0.21
CA ILE A 35 12.29 2.79 0.19
C ILE A 35 12.80 3.10 1.61
N GLU A 36 13.15 4.36 1.88
CA GLU A 36 13.65 4.76 3.19
C GLU A 36 12.58 4.68 4.27
N CYS A 37 11.32 5.00 3.94
CA CYS A 37 10.21 4.83 4.86
C CYS A 37 9.99 3.35 5.22
N MET A 38 10.02 2.43 4.25
CA MET A 38 9.84 1.00 4.52
C MET A 38 10.99 0.40 5.34
N LYS A 39 12.24 0.83 5.10
CA LYS A 39 13.38 0.43 5.93
C LYS A 39 13.21 0.91 7.38
N SER A 40 12.81 2.17 7.55
CA SER A 40 12.57 2.77 8.88
C SER A 40 11.44 2.06 9.61
N GLU A 41 10.34 1.80 8.92
CA GLU A 41 9.22 1.01 9.44
C GLU A 41 9.68 -0.38 9.90
N CYS A 42 10.47 -1.10 9.08
CA CYS A 42 10.99 -2.41 9.47
C CYS A 42 11.88 -2.33 10.71
N ALA A 43 12.71 -1.29 10.84
CA ALA A 43 13.53 -1.06 12.04
C ALA A 43 12.68 -0.83 13.30
N VAL A 44 11.60 -0.06 13.19
CA VAL A 44 10.63 0.11 14.29
C VAL A 44 9.94 -1.22 14.64
N GLN A 45 9.52 -2.00 13.65
CA GLN A 45 8.90 -3.30 13.88
C GLN A 45 9.86 -4.32 14.53
N ILE A 46 11.16 -4.23 14.27
CA ILE A 46 12.19 -5.01 14.99
C ILE A 46 12.27 -4.57 16.45
N ALA A 47 12.28 -3.27 16.72
CA ALA A 47 12.29 -2.74 18.09
C ALA A 47 11.02 -3.13 18.88
N LEU A 48 9.90 -3.35 18.18
CA LEU A 48 8.65 -3.88 18.72
C LEU A 48 8.60 -5.41 18.80
N GLU A 49 9.69 -6.11 18.49
CA GLU A 49 9.79 -7.58 18.48
C GLU A 49 8.82 -8.30 17.51
N LYS A 50 8.23 -7.55 16.56
CA LYS A 50 7.31 -8.08 15.53
C LYS A 50 8.05 -8.56 14.28
N MET A 51 9.29 -8.09 14.10
CA MET A 51 10.18 -8.48 13.00
C MET A 51 11.57 -8.81 13.52
N THR A 52 12.43 -9.31 12.64
CA THR A 52 13.81 -9.69 12.96
C THR A 52 14.77 -8.99 12.01
N THR A 53 16.05 -8.96 12.36
CA THR A 53 17.10 -8.46 11.46
C THR A 53 17.17 -9.25 10.14
N GLY A 54 16.74 -10.51 10.14
CA GLY A 54 16.59 -11.32 8.92
C GLY A 54 15.54 -10.75 7.97
N HIS A 55 14.41 -10.27 8.50
CA HIS A 55 13.38 -9.58 7.74
C HIS A 55 13.89 -8.26 7.15
N TYR A 56 14.66 -7.48 7.92
CA TYR A 56 15.26 -6.24 7.41
C TYR A 56 16.23 -6.50 6.26
N SER A 57 17.06 -7.55 6.36
CA SER A 57 17.96 -7.95 5.27
C SER A 57 17.19 -8.39 4.03
N LEU A 58 16.12 -9.17 4.19
CA LEU A 58 15.22 -9.59 3.10
C LEU A 58 14.59 -8.38 2.40
N LEU A 59 14.04 -7.43 3.17
CA LEU A 59 13.48 -6.19 2.65
C LEU A 59 14.53 -5.39 1.89
N SER A 60 15.67 -5.12 2.52
CA SER A 60 16.73 -4.30 1.95
C SER A 60 17.26 -4.87 0.64
N ALA A 61 17.44 -6.20 0.56
CA ALA A 61 17.89 -6.87 -0.64
C ALA A 61 16.88 -6.81 -1.79
N ALA A 62 15.57 -6.92 -1.49
CA ALA A 62 14.54 -6.74 -2.51
C ALA A 62 14.45 -5.28 -2.99
N LEU A 63 14.57 -4.31 -2.08
CA LEU A 63 14.50 -2.89 -2.39
C LEU A 63 15.72 -2.34 -3.15
N ALA A 64 16.87 -3.02 -3.07
CA ALA A 64 18.07 -2.62 -3.80
C ALA A 64 17.83 -2.55 -5.31
N ALA A 65 17.07 -3.49 -5.87
CA ALA A 65 16.67 -3.50 -7.28
C ALA A 65 15.73 -2.32 -7.67
N CYS A 66 15.18 -1.60 -6.69
CA CYS A 66 14.35 -0.41 -6.90
C CYS A 66 15.08 0.91 -6.65
N ALA A 67 16.28 0.86 -6.05
CA ALA A 67 17.04 2.06 -5.75
C ALA A 67 17.56 2.72 -7.05
N PRO A 68 17.62 4.05 -7.10
CA PRO A 68 18.23 4.74 -8.24
C PRO A 68 19.72 4.38 -8.30
N ASP A 69 20.13 3.73 -9.39
CA ASP A 69 21.54 3.41 -9.66
C ASP A 69 22.21 4.65 -10.30
N PRO A 70 23.18 5.29 -9.63
CA PRO A 70 23.88 6.45 -10.17
C PRO A 70 24.72 6.12 -11.43
N ASP A 71 25.11 4.85 -11.63
CA ASP A 71 25.96 4.44 -12.75
C ASP A 71 25.18 3.76 -13.89
N GLY A 72 23.86 3.60 -13.74
CA GLY A 72 22.93 3.16 -14.79
C GLY A 72 23.24 1.79 -15.41
N ASN A 73 24.04 0.96 -14.74
CA ASN A 73 24.63 -0.20 -15.40
C ASN A 73 24.90 -1.38 -14.47
N THR A 74 23.92 -1.73 -13.65
CA THR A 74 23.61 -3.14 -13.36
C THR A 74 22.13 -3.25 -13.06
N ALA A 75 21.37 -3.97 -13.90
CA ALA A 75 20.10 -4.53 -13.44
C ALA A 75 20.47 -5.54 -12.34
N GLU A 76 20.46 -5.10 -11.08
CA GLU A 76 20.69 -6.00 -9.97
C GLU A 76 19.67 -7.13 -10.07
N LEU A 77 20.18 -8.36 -10.20
CA LEU A 77 19.35 -9.56 -10.24
C LEU A 77 18.56 -9.60 -8.94
N GLN A 78 17.23 -9.54 -9.07
CA GLN A 78 16.33 -9.55 -7.93
C GLN A 78 16.58 -10.83 -7.11
N PRO A 79 17.07 -10.73 -5.86
CA PRO A 79 17.52 -11.89 -5.10
C PRO A 79 16.35 -12.71 -4.52
N HIS A 80 15.14 -12.17 -4.58
CA HIS A 80 13.94 -12.64 -3.91
C HIS A 80 12.74 -12.49 -4.84
N SER A 81 11.77 -13.41 -4.75
CA SER A 81 10.54 -13.23 -5.50
C SER A 81 9.71 -12.11 -4.91
N VAL A 82 9.22 -11.23 -5.77
CA VAL A 82 8.29 -10.17 -5.39
C VAL A 82 6.99 -10.39 -6.16
N TYR A 83 5.86 -10.30 -5.45
CA TYR A 83 4.54 -10.52 -6.03
C TYR A 83 3.63 -9.32 -5.80
N GLY A 84 2.90 -8.91 -6.83
CA GLY A 84 1.73 -8.06 -6.67
C GLY A 84 0.53 -8.90 -6.24
N LEU A 85 -0.39 -8.31 -5.46
CA LEU A 85 -1.59 -9.01 -4.99
C LEU A 85 -2.83 -8.58 -5.77
N SER A 86 -3.68 -9.55 -6.05
CA SER A 86 -5.06 -9.32 -6.45
C SER A 86 -6.00 -10.30 -5.74
N ALA A 87 -7.27 -9.94 -5.61
CA ALA A 87 -8.29 -10.79 -4.99
C ALA A 87 -9.52 -10.90 -5.90
N SER A 88 -10.07 -12.10 -6.03
CA SER A 88 -11.36 -12.32 -6.71
C SER A 88 -12.43 -12.80 -5.73
N ALA A 89 -13.66 -12.35 -5.94
CA ALA A 89 -14.85 -12.83 -5.23
C ALA A 89 -15.65 -13.76 -6.18
N GLY A 90 -15.44 -15.07 -6.05
CA GLY A 90 -16.03 -16.05 -6.97
C GLY A 90 -15.55 -15.85 -8.41
N ASP A 91 -16.48 -15.81 -9.36
CA ASP A 91 -16.19 -15.64 -10.80
C ASP A 91 -15.95 -14.19 -11.24
N SER A 92 -15.84 -13.26 -10.28
CA SER A 92 -15.56 -11.84 -10.58
C SER A 92 -14.13 -11.66 -11.07
N PRO A 93 -13.87 -10.68 -11.95
CA PRO A 93 -12.50 -10.35 -12.35
C PRO A 93 -11.66 -10.00 -11.12
N PRO A 94 -10.37 -10.37 -11.11
CA PRO A 94 -9.51 -10.12 -9.96
C PRO A 94 -9.27 -8.62 -9.78
N LEU A 95 -9.53 -8.16 -8.57
CA LEU A 95 -9.27 -6.79 -8.15
C LEU A 95 -7.81 -6.67 -7.71
N SER A 96 -7.06 -5.80 -8.35
CA SER A 96 -5.68 -5.50 -7.96
C SER A 96 -5.65 -4.68 -6.66
N LEU A 97 -4.83 -5.08 -5.70
CA LEU A 97 -4.53 -4.26 -4.53
C LEU A 97 -3.40 -3.30 -4.90
N TYR A 98 -3.76 -2.11 -5.36
CA TYR A 98 -2.80 -1.14 -5.88
C TYR A 98 -1.80 -0.69 -4.82
N GLY A 99 -0.50 -0.91 -5.08
CA GLY A 99 0.59 -0.58 -4.16
C GLY A 99 0.91 -1.65 -3.13
N ALA A 100 0.13 -2.73 -3.04
CA ALA A 100 0.45 -3.87 -2.18
C ALA A 100 1.40 -4.84 -2.88
N PHE A 101 2.32 -5.43 -2.11
CA PHE A 101 3.25 -6.43 -2.62
C PHE A 101 3.67 -7.43 -1.54
N VAL A 102 4.18 -8.57 -1.98
CA VAL A 102 4.77 -9.62 -1.14
C VAL A 102 6.22 -9.81 -1.55
N ILE A 103 7.14 -9.94 -0.59
CA ILE A 103 8.51 -10.41 -0.82
C ILE A 103 8.62 -11.80 -0.20
N ALA A 104 8.96 -12.81 -0.99
CA ALA A 104 9.28 -14.15 -0.51
C ALA A 104 10.79 -14.39 -0.63
N ARG A 105 11.40 -14.95 0.41
CA ARG A 105 12.85 -15.17 0.48
C ARG A 105 13.40 -16.00 -0.69
N ARG A 106 12.67 -17.02 -1.16
CA ARG A 106 13.11 -17.84 -2.30
C ARG A 106 12.74 -17.17 -3.61
N LEU A 107 13.74 -17.04 -4.49
CA LEU A 107 13.53 -16.64 -5.88
C LEU A 107 12.88 -17.78 -6.68
N ARG A 108 11.88 -17.45 -7.48
CA ARG A 108 11.07 -18.35 -8.30
C ARG A 108 10.81 -17.69 -9.65
N ASP A 109 10.84 -18.50 -10.71
CA ASP A 109 10.60 -18.05 -12.09
C ASP A 109 9.12 -18.07 -12.48
N GLU A 110 8.26 -18.72 -11.67
CA GLU A 110 6.83 -18.84 -11.90
C GLU A 110 6.01 -18.27 -10.72
N PRO A 111 4.77 -17.81 -10.96
CA PRO A 111 3.85 -17.42 -9.90
C PRO A 111 3.67 -18.55 -8.87
N VAL A 112 3.66 -18.20 -7.60
CA VAL A 112 3.58 -19.20 -6.52
C VAL A 112 2.19 -19.84 -6.45
N GLN A 113 2.16 -21.17 -6.28
CA GLN A 113 0.96 -21.88 -5.87
C GLN A 113 1.00 -22.07 -4.35
N ILE A 114 -0.08 -21.67 -3.66
CA ILE A 114 -0.21 -21.80 -2.20
C ILE A 114 -0.85 -23.17 -1.90
N ASP A 115 -0.20 -24.24 -2.32
CA ASP A 115 -0.68 -25.61 -2.14
C ASP A 115 0.14 -26.40 -1.12
N GLN A 116 1.40 -26.00 -0.87
CA GLN A 116 2.30 -26.64 0.09
C GLN A 116 2.92 -25.65 1.07
N GLU A 117 2.97 -26.05 2.34
CA GLU A 117 3.65 -25.29 3.40
C GLU A 117 5.16 -25.32 3.18
N GLU A 118 5.70 -24.23 2.64
CA GLU A 118 7.14 -24.00 2.59
C GLU A 118 7.52 -22.95 3.63
N LEU A 119 8.34 -23.36 4.61
CA LEU A 119 8.89 -22.41 5.58
C LEU A 119 9.92 -21.51 4.88
N GLU A 120 9.60 -20.23 4.89
CA GLU A 120 10.46 -19.14 4.42
C GLU A 120 9.98 -17.81 5.00
N ASP A 121 10.89 -16.89 5.24
CA ASP A 121 10.48 -15.54 5.65
C ASP A 121 9.77 -14.85 4.48
N VAL A 122 8.61 -14.29 4.79
CA VAL A 122 7.76 -13.55 3.86
C VAL A 122 7.43 -12.19 4.45
N LEU A 123 7.50 -11.16 3.62
CA LEU A 123 7.05 -9.82 3.96
C LEU A 123 5.85 -9.45 3.10
N LEU A 124 4.76 -9.05 3.74
CA LEU A 124 3.62 -8.41 3.10
C LEU A 124 3.71 -6.92 3.35
N PHE A 125 3.54 -6.13 2.29
CA PHE A 125 3.28 -4.71 2.40
C PHE A 125 1.88 -4.41 1.88
N THR A 126 1.06 -3.74 2.69
CA THR A 126 -0.17 -3.11 2.21
C THR A 126 -0.14 -1.61 2.49
N PRO A 127 -0.71 -0.76 1.62
CA PRO A 127 -0.74 0.68 1.86
C PRO A 127 -1.38 1.08 3.20
N HIS A 128 -2.38 0.33 3.67
CA HIS A 128 -3.06 0.62 4.94
C HIS A 128 -2.36 0.08 6.19
N ASP A 129 -1.90 -1.17 6.15
CA ASP A 129 -1.41 -1.87 7.33
C ASP A 129 0.12 -1.79 7.46
N GLY A 130 0.82 -1.41 6.39
CA GLY A 130 2.28 -1.33 6.38
C GLY A 130 2.93 -2.68 6.16
N LEU A 131 4.13 -2.85 6.72
CA LEU A 131 4.93 -4.06 6.65
C LEU A 131 4.52 -5.07 7.72
N GLU A 132 4.35 -6.32 7.29
CA GLU A 132 4.04 -7.46 8.13
C GLU A 132 4.92 -8.65 7.76
N ALA A 133 5.32 -9.43 8.76
CA ALA A 133 6.20 -10.57 8.59
C ALA A 133 5.47 -11.89 8.86
N PHE A 134 5.75 -12.89 8.04
CA PHE A 134 5.19 -14.23 8.12
C PHE A 134 6.28 -15.29 7.94
N ALA A 135 6.07 -16.46 8.54
CA ALA A 135 7.01 -17.58 8.44
C ALA A 135 6.79 -18.49 7.21
N SER A 136 5.77 -18.20 6.41
CA SER A 136 5.49 -18.86 5.13
C SER A 136 4.46 -18.07 4.31
N LEU A 137 4.42 -18.34 3.01
CA LEU A 137 3.40 -17.79 2.11
C LEU A 137 1.99 -18.29 2.45
N THR A 138 1.86 -19.52 2.94
CA THR A 138 0.57 -20.07 3.41
C THR A 138 0.05 -19.29 4.61
N GLN A 139 0.88 -19.04 5.63
CA GLN A 139 0.46 -18.30 6.82
C GLN A 139 0.01 -16.88 6.47
N MET A 140 0.74 -16.22 5.57
CA MET A 140 0.34 -14.92 5.01
C MET A 140 -1.00 -15.02 4.29
N ASN A 141 -1.18 -16.01 3.40
CA ASN A 141 -2.41 -16.21 2.65
C ASN A 141 -3.61 -16.52 3.56
N GLU A 142 -3.43 -17.29 4.63
CA GLU A 142 -4.44 -17.54 5.67
C GLU A 142 -4.79 -16.26 6.45
N ALA A 143 -3.80 -15.41 6.75
CA ALA A 143 -4.05 -14.11 7.38
C ALA A 143 -4.86 -13.20 6.45
N LEU A 144 -4.52 -13.14 5.17
CA LEU A 144 -5.26 -12.41 4.15
C LEU A 144 -6.68 -12.96 3.95
N ALA A 145 -6.86 -14.29 3.94
CA ALA A 145 -8.18 -14.92 3.87
C ALA A 145 -9.05 -14.58 5.09
N ARG A 146 -8.46 -14.57 6.30
CA ARG A 146 -9.15 -14.14 7.53
C ARG A 146 -9.58 -12.67 7.47
N ARG A 147 -8.69 -11.76 7.05
CA ARG A 147 -9.06 -10.35 6.84
C ARG A 147 -10.14 -10.18 5.79
N GLY A 148 -10.04 -10.94 4.69
CA GLY A 148 -11.03 -10.98 3.63
C GLY A 148 -12.41 -11.47 4.08
N ALA A 149 -12.50 -12.17 5.21
CA ALA A 149 -13.76 -12.55 5.84
C ALA A 149 -14.40 -11.43 6.66
N GLU A 150 -13.64 -10.39 7.04
CA GLU A 150 -14.14 -9.27 7.81
C GLU A 150 -14.98 -8.32 6.94
N PRO A 151 -16.23 -8.01 7.33
CA PRO A 151 -17.11 -7.15 6.53
C PRO A 151 -16.52 -5.77 6.23
N ASP A 152 -15.81 -5.18 7.19
CA ASP A 152 -15.23 -3.84 7.06
C ASP A 152 -14.05 -3.82 6.10
N TYR A 153 -13.19 -4.84 6.18
CA TYR A 153 -12.08 -5.02 5.25
C TYR A 153 -12.60 -5.28 3.85
N ARG A 154 -13.60 -6.17 3.70
CA ARG A 154 -14.24 -6.46 2.42
C ARG A 154 -14.91 -5.24 1.83
N ARG A 155 -15.59 -4.41 2.62
CA ARG A 155 -16.19 -3.15 2.13
C ARG A 155 -15.13 -2.17 1.64
N ARG A 156 -13.98 -2.04 2.32
CA ARG A 156 -12.88 -1.19 1.85
C ARG A 156 -12.32 -1.73 0.54
N LEU A 157 -11.97 -3.02 0.51
CA LEU A 157 -11.43 -3.68 -0.67
C LEU A 157 -12.40 -3.62 -1.86
N LEU A 158 -13.71 -3.81 -1.65
CA LEU A 158 -14.71 -3.75 -2.72
C LEU A 158 -15.11 -2.31 -3.09
N ALA A 159 -15.02 -1.34 -2.18
CA ALA A 159 -15.12 0.07 -2.55
C ALA A 159 -14.04 0.45 -3.57
N ASP A 160 -12.88 -0.21 -3.52
CA ASP A 160 -11.83 -0.11 -4.56
C ASP A 160 -12.24 -0.77 -5.90
N SER A 161 -13.36 -1.49 -5.99
CA SER A 161 -13.86 -2.15 -7.21
C SER A 161 -15.16 -1.53 -7.76
N GLU A 162 -16.03 -0.99 -6.90
CA GLU A 162 -17.42 -0.60 -7.18
C GLU A 162 -17.60 0.71 -7.99
N ALA A 163 -16.69 1.00 -8.91
CA ALA A 163 -16.91 2.09 -9.86
C ALA A 163 -17.60 1.65 -11.16
N ASP A 164 -17.90 0.35 -11.35
CA ASP A 164 -18.51 -0.15 -12.59
C ASP A 164 -19.88 -0.87 -12.47
N GLN A 165 -20.41 -1.23 -11.30
CA GLN A 165 -21.75 -1.87 -11.22
C GLN A 165 -22.53 -1.58 -9.92
N PRO A 166 -23.89 -1.53 -9.98
CA PRO A 166 -24.72 -1.39 -8.80
C PRO A 166 -24.57 -2.63 -7.91
N VAL A 167 -24.40 -2.38 -6.61
CA VAL A 167 -24.32 -3.35 -5.50
C VAL A 167 -25.37 -4.45 -5.65
N GLN A 168 -25.01 -5.54 -6.33
CA GLN A 168 -25.45 -6.85 -5.91
C GLN A 168 -24.42 -7.27 -4.89
N ALA A 169 -24.80 -7.14 -3.62
CA ALA A 169 -24.05 -7.69 -2.51
C ALA A 169 -23.62 -9.11 -2.90
N ALA A 170 -22.33 -9.28 -3.20
CA ALA A 170 -21.77 -10.62 -3.36
C ALA A 170 -22.20 -11.38 -2.10
N PRO A 171 -22.77 -12.58 -2.22
CA PRO A 171 -23.26 -13.29 -1.06
C PRO A 171 -22.13 -13.37 -0.04
N ASP A 172 -22.45 -13.09 1.23
CA ASP A 172 -21.50 -13.05 2.37
C ASP A 172 -20.64 -14.32 2.52
N SER A 173 -20.92 -15.35 1.71
CA SER A 173 -20.25 -16.64 1.60
C SER A 173 -19.05 -16.71 0.66
N ASN A 174 -18.79 -15.72 -0.20
CA ASN A 174 -17.69 -15.83 -1.17
C ASN A 174 -16.35 -15.51 -0.50
N ILE A 175 -15.59 -16.56 -0.20
CA ILE A 175 -14.20 -16.46 0.26
C ILE A 175 -13.38 -15.77 -0.83
N LEU A 176 -12.65 -14.72 -0.48
CA LEU A 176 -11.75 -14.03 -1.40
C LEU A 176 -10.61 -14.98 -1.78
N GLN A 177 -10.42 -15.17 -3.09
CA GLN A 177 -9.31 -15.93 -3.63
C GLN A 177 -8.18 -14.97 -3.98
N TRP A 178 -7.08 -15.10 -3.27
CA TRP A 178 -5.88 -14.30 -3.48
C TRP A 178 -5.05 -14.86 -4.62
N GLN A 179 -4.58 -13.96 -5.47
CA GLN A 179 -3.78 -14.25 -6.65
C GLN A 179 -2.49 -13.43 -6.60
N TYR A 180 -1.40 -14.05 -7.02
CA TYR A 180 -0.05 -13.50 -6.91
C TYR A 180 0.54 -13.37 -8.31
N THR A 181 0.94 -12.16 -8.68
CA THR A 181 1.58 -11.90 -9.98
C THR A 181 3.04 -11.55 -9.74
N LEU A 182 3.97 -12.28 -10.35
CA LEU A 182 5.40 -12.00 -10.23
C LEU A 182 5.72 -10.58 -10.73
N LEU A 183 6.51 -9.84 -9.96
CA LEU A 183 7.03 -8.52 -10.29
C LEU A 183 8.55 -8.61 -10.44
N GLU A 184 9.06 -7.94 -11.46
CA GLU A 184 10.48 -7.92 -11.82
C GLU A 184 11.02 -6.48 -11.83
N GLY A 185 12.33 -6.36 -11.57
CA GLY A 185 13.06 -5.09 -11.68
C GLY A 185 12.62 -4.08 -10.64
N ASN A 186 12.49 -2.81 -11.05
CA ASN A 186 12.01 -1.73 -10.19
C ASN A 186 10.50 -1.85 -9.97
N PHE A 187 10.10 -2.83 -9.17
CA PHE A 187 8.71 -3.15 -8.89
C PHE A 187 7.99 -2.00 -8.18
N LEU A 188 8.68 -1.18 -7.38
CA LEU A 188 8.09 0.00 -6.76
C LEU A 188 7.68 1.05 -7.79
N SER A 189 8.52 1.31 -8.79
CA SER A 189 8.17 2.21 -9.90
C SER A 189 6.99 1.68 -10.72
N LEU A 190 6.93 0.35 -10.93
CA LEU A 190 5.80 -0.30 -11.58
C LEU A 190 4.51 -0.14 -10.76
N LEU A 191 4.55 -0.40 -9.46
CA LEU A 191 3.41 -0.25 -8.55
C LEU A 191 2.95 1.20 -8.46
N HIS A 192 3.89 2.15 -8.37
CA HIS A 192 3.62 3.58 -8.39
C HIS A 192 2.90 4.00 -9.68
N THR A 193 3.38 3.53 -10.84
CA THR A 193 2.72 3.77 -12.14
C THR A 193 1.30 3.20 -12.18
N ARG A 194 1.09 2.00 -11.62
CA ARG A 194 -0.24 1.40 -11.50
C ARG A 194 -1.17 2.21 -10.59
N GLN A 195 -0.67 2.75 -9.48
CA GLN A 195 -1.44 3.64 -8.58
C GLN A 195 -1.83 4.96 -9.28
N ILE A 196 -0.92 5.57 -10.05
CA ILE A 196 -1.24 6.76 -10.86
C ILE A 196 -2.36 6.44 -11.86
N THR A 197 -2.24 5.32 -12.58
CA THR A 197 -3.22 4.88 -13.57
C THR A 197 -4.58 4.62 -12.93
N ARG A 198 -4.59 4.01 -11.74
CA ARG A 198 -5.80 3.82 -10.93
C ARG A 198 -6.44 5.15 -10.57
N GLN A 199 -5.68 6.11 -10.05
CA GLN A 199 -6.21 7.43 -9.69
C GLN A 199 -6.81 8.16 -10.90
N GLN A 200 -6.20 8.04 -12.09
CA GLN A 200 -6.77 8.59 -13.34
C GLN A 200 -8.10 7.92 -13.68
N SER A 201 -8.19 6.59 -13.56
CA SER A 201 -9.41 5.83 -13.82
C SER A 201 -10.53 6.20 -12.85
N MET A 202 -10.22 6.34 -11.56
CA MET A 202 -11.18 6.76 -10.53
C MET A 202 -11.73 8.16 -10.78
N PHE A 203 -10.86 9.10 -11.14
CA PHE A 203 -11.30 10.45 -11.50
C PHE A 203 -12.23 10.42 -12.73
N ALA A 204 -11.89 9.62 -13.74
CA ALA A 204 -12.75 9.46 -14.92
C ALA A 204 -14.12 8.91 -14.54
N GLN A 205 -14.18 7.91 -13.67
CA GLN A 205 -15.42 7.33 -13.15
C GLN A 205 -16.24 8.36 -12.36
N ALA A 206 -15.61 9.14 -11.47
CA ALA A 206 -16.26 10.21 -10.73
C ALA A 206 -16.93 11.22 -11.68
N VAL A 207 -16.24 11.59 -12.76
CA VAL A 207 -16.78 12.48 -13.79
C VAL A 207 -17.97 11.86 -14.53
N GLN A 208 -17.92 10.58 -14.89
CA GLN A 208 -19.03 9.88 -15.54
C GLN A 208 -20.24 9.77 -14.61
N LEU A 209 -20.02 9.45 -13.34
CA LEU A 209 -21.06 9.38 -12.33
C LEU A 209 -21.74 10.74 -12.14
N ALA A 210 -20.97 11.81 -12.03
CA ALA A 210 -21.48 13.17 -11.88
C ALA A 210 -22.35 13.60 -13.05
N ARG A 211 -21.96 13.23 -14.28
CA ARG A 211 -22.77 13.48 -15.48
C ARG A 211 -24.07 12.68 -15.47
N THR A 212 -23.97 11.40 -15.13
CA THR A 212 -25.12 10.48 -15.13
C THR A 212 -26.17 10.92 -14.10
N GLN A 213 -25.72 11.32 -12.92
CA GLN A 213 -26.59 11.77 -11.83
C GLN A 213 -26.93 13.27 -11.89
N ARG A 214 -26.37 14.01 -12.86
CA ARG A 214 -26.51 15.48 -12.97
C ARG A 214 -26.16 16.18 -11.67
N MET A 215 -25.06 15.75 -11.05
CA MET A 215 -24.56 16.34 -9.81
C MET A 215 -24.24 17.83 -10.02
N ASP A 216 -24.54 18.64 -9.02
CA ASP A 216 -23.98 19.99 -8.93
C ASP A 216 -22.48 19.96 -8.58
N ALA A 217 -21.83 21.12 -8.65
CA ALA A 217 -20.40 21.24 -8.41
C ALA A 217 -19.98 20.83 -6.99
N VAL A 218 -20.81 21.09 -5.97
CA VAL A 218 -20.50 20.76 -4.58
C VAL A 218 -20.59 19.25 -4.36
N CYS A 219 -21.64 18.63 -4.88
CA CYS A 219 -21.82 17.18 -4.86
C CYS A 219 -20.67 16.47 -5.61
N PHE A 220 -20.22 17.03 -6.73
CA PHE A 220 -19.10 16.49 -7.50
C PHE A 220 -17.76 16.63 -6.77
N GLU A 221 -17.50 17.78 -6.15
CA GLU A 221 -16.27 17.98 -5.35
C GLU A 221 -16.23 17.01 -4.17
N GLN A 222 -17.36 16.84 -3.47
CA GLN A 222 -17.47 15.87 -2.36
C GLN A 222 -17.26 14.43 -2.83
N SER A 223 -17.77 14.05 -4.01
CA SER A 223 -17.56 12.70 -4.54
C SER A 223 -16.11 12.46 -4.94
N ILE A 224 -15.41 13.46 -5.49
CA ILE A 224 -13.96 13.37 -5.74
C ILE A 224 -13.21 13.18 -4.42
N VAL A 225 -13.52 13.95 -3.37
CA VAL A 225 -12.84 13.82 -2.07
C VAL A 225 -13.10 12.45 -1.44
N GLN A 226 -14.31 11.91 -1.58
CA GLN A 226 -14.63 10.57 -1.05
C GLN A 226 -13.94 9.46 -1.85
N LEU A 227 -13.93 9.56 -3.18
CA LEU A 227 -13.34 8.55 -4.05
C LEU A 227 -11.80 8.59 -4.00
N LEU A 228 -11.20 9.77 -4.10
CA LEU A 228 -9.75 9.90 -4.08
C LEU A 228 -9.17 9.93 -2.66
N GLY A 229 -9.88 10.46 -1.67
CA GLY A 229 -9.36 10.63 -0.31
C GLY A 229 -9.12 9.34 0.46
N SER A 230 -9.77 8.23 0.08
CA SER A 230 -9.54 6.91 0.69
C SER A 230 -8.39 6.13 0.06
N GLU A 231 -8.03 6.41 -1.21
CA GLU A 231 -7.13 5.57 -2.02
C GLU A 231 -5.81 6.26 -2.42
N VAL A 232 -5.62 7.55 -2.14
CA VAL A 232 -4.42 8.28 -2.56
C VAL A 232 -3.27 8.04 -1.57
N TYR A 233 -2.60 6.89 -1.74
CA TYR A 233 -1.45 6.44 -0.94
C TYR A 233 -0.12 7.06 -1.38
N PHE A 234 -0.11 8.38 -1.57
CA PHE A 234 1.14 9.12 -1.85
C PHE A 234 1.69 9.84 -0.61
N ASP A 235 1.25 9.45 0.58
CA ASP A 235 1.82 9.91 1.85
C ASP A 235 2.43 8.73 2.60
N HIS A 236 3.76 8.61 2.53
CA HIS A 236 4.52 7.57 3.20
C HIS A 236 4.67 7.82 4.72
N HIS A 237 4.55 9.07 5.15
CA HIS A 237 4.97 9.49 6.50
C HIS A 237 3.89 9.24 7.55
N TRP A 238 2.61 9.36 7.19
CA TRP A 238 1.52 9.15 8.14
C TRP A 238 1.58 7.80 8.88
N ARG A 239 2.06 6.73 8.25
CA ARG A 239 2.25 5.43 8.92
C ARG A 239 3.45 5.40 9.85
N LEU A 240 4.56 6.04 9.47
CA LEU A 240 5.73 6.16 10.33
C LEU A 240 5.39 6.93 11.60
N ASP A 241 4.66 8.04 11.48
CA ASP A 241 4.20 8.80 12.64
C ASP A 241 3.35 7.95 13.60
N ARG A 242 2.47 7.09 13.07
CA ARG A 242 1.71 6.13 13.89
C ARG A 242 2.62 5.12 14.58
N LEU A 243 3.56 4.53 13.84
CA LEU A 243 4.47 3.50 14.37
C LEU A 243 5.43 4.07 15.42
N ASP A 244 5.89 5.30 15.24
CA ASP A 244 6.71 6.00 16.23
C ASP A 244 5.91 6.24 17.51
N ASN A 245 4.63 6.64 17.40
CA ASN A 245 3.75 6.74 18.56
C ASN A 245 3.57 5.39 19.27
N ASP A 246 3.31 4.31 18.52
CA ASP A 246 3.17 2.96 19.08
C ASP A 246 4.47 2.51 19.77
N LEU A 247 5.63 2.78 19.16
CA LEU A 247 6.94 2.48 19.73
C LEU A 247 7.14 3.24 21.05
N VAL A 248 6.93 4.55 21.04
CA VAL A 248 7.02 5.40 22.23
C VAL A 248 6.10 4.84 23.32
N GLU A 249 4.82 4.60 23.03
CA GLU A 249 3.86 4.04 23.99
C GLU A 249 4.28 2.66 24.51
N SER A 250 4.83 1.80 23.66
CA SER A 250 5.27 0.46 24.06
C SER A 250 6.43 0.50 25.06
N GLN A 251 7.32 1.48 24.91
CA GLN A 251 8.49 1.70 25.76
C GLN A 251 8.19 2.54 26.99
N MET A 252 7.00 3.13 27.08
CA MET A 252 6.62 3.92 28.25
C MET A 252 6.53 3.07 29.53
N PRO A 253 6.94 3.62 30.69
CA PRO A 253 6.84 2.93 31.97
C PRO A 253 5.40 2.50 32.30
N ALA A 254 5.24 1.46 33.12
CA ALA A 254 3.92 0.94 33.52
C ALA A 254 3.00 2.03 34.12
N TRP A 255 3.56 3.00 34.85
CA TRP A 255 2.80 4.11 35.43
C TRP A 255 2.24 5.08 34.38
N TRP A 256 2.87 5.23 33.22
CA TRP A 256 2.38 6.08 32.13
C TRP A 256 1.22 5.39 31.39
N LYS A 257 1.34 4.07 31.20
CA LYS A 257 0.29 3.25 30.57
C LYS A 257 -1.03 3.27 31.36
N THR A 258 -0.97 3.51 32.68
CA THR A 258 -2.16 3.65 33.54
C THR A 258 -2.69 5.08 33.67
N MET A 259 -1.99 6.09 33.13
CA MET A 259 -2.49 7.47 33.10
C MET A 259 -3.67 7.62 32.14
N LYS A 260 -4.64 8.45 32.54
CA LYS A 260 -5.76 8.86 31.68
C LYS A 260 -5.27 9.77 30.56
N GLN A 261 -5.95 9.76 29.42
CA GLN A 261 -5.57 10.57 28.26
C GLN A 261 -5.47 12.07 28.56
N SER A 262 -6.33 12.60 29.45
CA SER A 262 -6.25 13.99 29.92
C SER A 262 -4.94 14.30 30.68
N GLN A 263 -4.40 13.33 31.42
CA GLN A 263 -3.14 13.46 32.14
C GLN A 263 -1.95 13.35 31.19
N ARG A 264 -2.04 12.55 30.12
CA ARG A 264 -0.98 12.48 29.09
C ARG A 264 -0.89 13.78 28.29
N ILE A 265 -2.02 14.44 28.02
CA ILE A 265 -2.07 15.73 27.31
C ILE A 265 -1.40 16.86 28.14
N GLU A 266 -1.59 16.90 29.46
CA GLU A 266 -0.94 17.88 30.35
C GLU A 266 0.59 17.81 30.33
N TRP A 267 1.18 16.65 30.00
CA TRP A 267 2.63 16.49 29.88
C TRP A 267 3.19 16.88 28.51
N HIS A 268 2.36 16.89 27.46
CA HIS A 268 2.74 17.33 26.12
C HIS A 268 2.68 18.86 25.95
N GLU A 269 1.92 19.58 26.79
CA GLU A 269 2.00 21.04 26.81
C GLU A 269 3.31 21.47 27.50
N PRO A 270 4.17 22.31 26.86
CA PRO A 270 5.29 22.90 27.56
C PRO A 270 4.76 23.72 28.74
N PRO A 271 5.48 23.76 29.89
CA PRO A 271 5.04 24.53 31.03
C PRO A 271 4.80 25.97 30.58
N ARG A 272 3.59 26.47 30.78
CA ARG A 272 3.26 27.88 30.53
C ARG A 272 4.15 28.72 31.43
N VAL A 273 5.16 29.34 30.83
CA VAL A 273 5.97 30.42 31.43
C VAL A 273 5.29 31.75 31.15
#